data_AF-A0A368ENP8-F1
#
_entry.id   AF-A0A368ENP8-F1
#
_cell.length_a   1.000
_cell.length_b   1.000
_cell.length_c   1.000
_cell.angle_alpha   90.00
_cell.angle_beta   90.00
_cell.angle_gamma   90.00
#
_symmetry.space_group_name_H-M   'P 1'
#
loop_
_entity.id
_entity.type
_entity.pdbx_description
1 polymer ?
#
loop_
_entity_poly.entity_id
_entity_poly.type
_entity_poly.pdbx_seq_one_letter_code
_entity_poly.pdbx_strand_id
1 'polypeptide(L)'
;MDMIKKPKLWLIVLAVVHTFMGVIGSYVQMGGGTEYLAMILYFLIISVYLTYAAFMTQGQEQARLATVLCAPTVVWFIVSAIMGLEMMGVPVAEFPSGLLPITLWSLPAVTGIMNWNSN
;
A
#
# COMPACT_ATOMS: atom_id res chain seq x y z
N MET A 1 6.41 -21.75 -6.68
CA MET A 1 7.27 -20.77 -5.99
C MET A 1 7.47 -19.50 -6.83
N ASP A 2 7.59 -19.61 -8.15
CA ASP A 2 7.80 -18.46 -9.05
C ASP A 2 6.72 -17.39 -8.99
N MET A 3 5.46 -17.79 -8.86
CA MET A 3 4.34 -16.83 -8.82
C MET A 3 4.37 -15.92 -7.59
N ILE A 4 4.84 -16.43 -6.44
CA ILE A 4 4.95 -15.68 -5.17
C ILE A 4 6.07 -14.62 -5.25
N LYS A 5 7.05 -14.79 -6.14
CA LYS A 5 8.12 -13.83 -6.35
C LYS A 5 7.76 -12.72 -7.34
N LYS A 6 6.60 -12.79 -8.00
CA LYS A 6 6.18 -11.81 -9.01
C LYS A 6 5.58 -10.57 -8.33
N PRO A 7 6.10 -9.36 -8.59
CA PRO A 7 5.54 -8.12 -8.06
C PRO A 7 4.05 -7.95 -8.39
N LYS A 8 3.63 -8.34 -9.61
CA LYS A 8 2.24 -8.23 -10.07
C LYS A 8 1.21 -8.82 -9.10
N LEU A 9 1.47 -10.03 -8.59
CA LEU A 9 0.53 -10.70 -7.69
C LEU A 9 0.27 -9.84 -6.45
N TRP A 10 1.36 -9.38 -5.83
CA TRP A 10 1.29 -8.60 -4.60
C TRP A 10 0.77 -7.19 -4.81
N LEU A 11 1.06 -6.56 -5.96
CA LEU A 11 0.43 -5.29 -6.34
C LEU A 11 -1.09 -5.42 -6.49
N ILE A 12 -1.59 -6.51 -7.10
CA ILE A 12 -3.02 -6.76 -7.22
C ILE A 12 -3.65 -6.95 -5.84
N VAL A 13 -3.07 -7.82 -5.00
CA VAL A 13 -3.55 -8.06 -3.64
C VAL A 13 -3.57 -6.74 -2.85
N LEU A 14 -2.49 -5.97 -2.88
CA LEU A 14 -2.40 -4.70 -2.19
C LEU A 14 -3.41 -3.68 -2.73
N ALA A 15 -3.55 -3.54 -4.05
CA ALA A 15 -4.51 -2.61 -4.65
C ALA A 15 -5.96 -2.91 -4.22
N VAL A 16 -6.34 -4.19 -4.21
CA VAL A 16 -7.67 -4.62 -3.75
C VAL A 16 -7.84 -4.29 -2.27
N VAL A 17 -6.93 -4.76 -1.41
CA VAL A 17 -7.04 -4.55 0.03
C VAL A 17 -7.01 -3.07 0.39
N HIS A 18 -6.12 -2.29 -0.21
CA HIS A 18 -6.02 -0.85 0.02
C HIS A 18 -7.29 -0.11 -0.41
N THR A 19 -7.89 -0.49 -1.54
CA THR A 19 -9.15 0.13 -1.98
C THR A 19 -10.29 -0.19 -1.04
N PHE A 20 -10.46 -1.46 -0.66
CA PHE A 20 -11.57 -1.86 0.20
C PHE A 20 -11.39 -1.40 1.65
N MET A 21 -10.21 -1.56 2.23
CA MET A 21 -9.98 -1.22 3.64
C MET A 21 -9.58 0.25 3.80
N GLY A 22 -8.62 0.72 3.00
CA GLY A 22 -8.08 2.08 3.11
C GLY A 22 -9.02 3.16 2.60
N VAL A 23 -9.77 2.91 1.52
CA VAL A 23 -10.68 3.92 0.94
C VAL A 23 -12.13 3.68 1.34
N ILE A 24 -12.71 2.55 0.93
CA ILE A 24 -14.14 2.25 1.18
C ILE A 24 -14.39 2.09 2.68
N GLY A 25 -13.52 1.36 3.39
CA GLY A 25 -13.58 1.19 4.84
C GLY A 25 -13.55 2.53 5.58
N SER A 26 -12.58 3.39 5.24
CA SER A 26 -12.50 4.75 5.82
C SER A 26 -13.75 5.58 5.53
N TYR A 27 -14.28 5.55 4.31
CA TYR A 27 -15.52 6.26 3.95
C TYR A 27 -16.73 5.76 4.76
N VAL A 28 -16.86 4.45 4.94
CA VAL A 28 -17.96 3.85 5.71
C VAL A 28 -17.83 4.14 7.20
N GLN A 29 -16.61 4.11 7.76
CA GLN A 29 -16.36 4.27 9.20
C GLN A 29 -16.34 5.73 9.65
N MET A 30 -15.70 6.61 8.88
CA MET A 30 -15.52 8.03 9.23
C MET A 30 -16.60 8.92 8.62
N GLY A 31 -17.43 8.37 7.73
CA GLY A 31 -18.50 9.08 7.05
C GLY A 31 -18.04 9.82 5.79
N GLY A 32 -18.97 10.01 4.85
CA GLY A 32 -18.73 10.70 3.57
C GLY A 32 -18.80 12.22 3.63
N GLY A 33 -18.76 12.80 4.82
CA GLY A 33 -18.75 14.25 5.02
C GLY A 33 -17.42 14.87 4.58
N THR A 34 -17.41 16.18 4.35
CA THR A 34 -16.23 16.90 3.84
C THR A 34 -15.04 16.93 4.81
N GLU A 35 -15.26 16.64 6.09
CA GLU A 35 -14.24 16.63 7.15
C GLU A 35 -13.06 15.69 6.83
N TYR A 36 -13.33 14.46 6.39
CA TYR A 36 -12.32 13.45 6.08
C TYR A 36 -12.19 13.15 4.58
N LEU A 37 -13.12 13.66 3.76
CA LEU A 37 -13.21 13.32 2.34
C LEU A 37 -11.91 13.62 1.57
N ALA A 38 -11.21 14.72 1.89
CA ALA A 38 -9.94 15.05 1.25
C ALA A 38 -8.87 13.97 1.45
N MET A 39 -8.75 13.43 2.66
CA MET A 39 -7.80 12.35 2.98
C MET A 39 -8.23 11.01 2.36
N ILE A 40 -9.52 10.70 2.38
CA ILE A 40 -10.07 9.49 1.74
C ILE A 40 -9.80 9.52 0.23
N LEU A 41 -9.99 10.68 -0.42
CA LEU A 41 -9.68 10.85 -1.85
C LEU A 41 -8.17 10.78 -2.11
N TYR A 42 -7.33 11.25 -1.19
CA TYR A 42 -5.88 11.06 -1.29
C TYR A 42 -5.50 9.57 -1.28
N PHE A 43 -6.12 8.76 -0.41
CA PHE A 43 -5.96 7.30 -0.44
C PHE A 43 -6.47 6.67 -1.73
N LEU A 44 -7.55 7.18 -2.33
CA LEU A 44 -8.01 6.68 -3.63
C LEU A 44 -6.97 6.87 -4.73
N ILE A 45 -6.22 7.98 -4.73
CA ILE A 45 -5.14 8.22 -5.70
C ILE A 45 -4.05 7.14 -5.56
N ILE A 46 -3.72 6.73 -4.34
CA ILE A 46 -2.77 5.64 -4.08
C ILE A 46 -3.28 4.33 -4.70
N SER A 47 -4.57 4.00 -4.54
CA SER A 47 -5.17 2.83 -5.18
C SER A 47 -5.07 2.87 -6.71
N VAL A 48 -5.20 4.05 -7.32
CA VAL A 48 -5.00 4.24 -8.77
C VAL A 48 -3.56 3.94 -9.17
N TYR A 49 -2.57 4.44 -8.44
CA TYR A 49 -1.16 4.18 -8.74
C TYR A 49 -0.78 2.71 -8.59
N LEU A 50 -1.30 2.02 -7.56
CA LEU A 50 -1.09 0.59 -7.37
C LEU A 50 -1.71 -0.23 -8.52
N THR A 51 -2.91 0.15 -8.96
CA THR A 51 -3.60 -0.48 -10.08
C THR A 51 -2.85 -0.24 -11.40
N TYR A 52 -2.37 0.98 -11.62
CA TYR A 52 -1.52 1.31 -12.77
C TYR A 52 -0.24 0.45 -12.76
N ALA A 53 0.47 0.38 -11.65
CA ALA A 53 1.65 -0.47 -11.54
C ALA A 53 1.31 -1.95 -11.83
N ALA A 54 0.20 -2.46 -11.29
CA ALA A 54 -0.21 -3.86 -11.46
C ALA A 54 -0.57 -4.25 -12.92
N PHE A 55 -1.24 -3.36 -13.65
CA PHE A 55 -1.85 -3.70 -14.95
C PHE A 55 -1.22 -3.00 -16.15
N MET A 56 -0.61 -1.83 -15.98
CA MET A 56 -0.09 -1.00 -17.06
C MET A 56 1.44 -1.03 -17.20
N THR A 57 2.14 -1.75 -16.32
CA THR A 57 3.60 -1.94 -16.40
C THR A 57 3.94 -3.43 -16.34
N GLN A 58 5.12 -3.81 -16.83
CA GLN A 58 5.60 -5.20 -16.84
C GLN A 58 7.11 -5.27 -16.61
N GLY A 59 7.64 -6.47 -16.34
CA GLY A 59 9.07 -6.71 -16.20
C GLY A 59 9.75 -5.82 -15.16
N GLN A 60 10.91 -5.27 -15.50
CA GLN A 60 11.69 -4.40 -14.62
C GLN A 60 10.97 -3.11 -14.26
N GLU A 61 10.22 -2.51 -15.18
CA GLU A 61 9.47 -1.27 -14.90
C GLU A 61 8.45 -1.50 -13.79
N GLN A 62 7.72 -2.62 -13.84
CA GLN A 62 6.78 -3.00 -12.78
C GLN A 62 7.50 -3.27 -11.46
N ALA A 63 8.62 -3.99 -11.49
CA ALA A 63 9.39 -4.28 -10.28
C ALA A 63 9.91 -3.00 -9.60
N ARG A 64 10.46 -2.08 -10.38
CA ARG A 64 10.94 -0.78 -9.91
C ARG A 64 9.82 0.07 -9.35
N LEU A 65 8.72 0.18 -10.10
CA LEU A 65 7.58 0.97 -9.65
C LEU A 65 6.93 0.39 -8.39
N ALA A 66 6.85 -0.95 -8.27
CA ALA A 66 6.37 -1.60 -7.05
C ALA A 66 7.20 -1.20 -5.82
N THR A 67 8.52 -1.25 -5.94
CA THR A 67 9.41 -0.85 -4.84
C THR A 67 9.34 0.65 -4.56
N VAL A 68 9.33 1.51 -5.58
CA VAL A 68 9.27 2.98 -5.41
C VAL A 68 7.96 3.40 -4.73
N LEU A 69 6.83 2.76 -5.06
CA LEU A 69 5.55 3.05 -4.42
C LEU A 69 5.45 2.46 -3.02
N CYS A 70 5.94 1.24 -2.80
CA CYS A 70 5.62 0.49 -1.59
C CYS A 70 6.67 0.61 -0.48
N ALA A 71 7.96 0.69 -0.81
CA ALA A 71 9.01 0.73 0.21
C ALA A 71 8.95 2.00 1.10
N PRO A 72 8.72 3.21 0.56
CA PRO A 72 8.54 4.40 1.40
C PRO A 72 7.35 4.27 2.35
N THR A 73 6.26 3.64 1.91
CA THR A 73 5.08 3.41 2.76
C THR A 73 5.37 2.45 3.91
N VAL A 74 6.18 1.41 3.67
CA VAL A 74 6.66 0.52 4.76
C VAL A 74 7.45 1.32 5.80
N VAL A 75 8.39 2.16 5.35
CA VAL A 75 9.17 3.02 6.26
C VAL A 75 8.24 3.95 7.04
N TRP A 76 7.26 4.56 6.37
CA TRP A 76 6.27 5.41 7.01
C TRP A 76 5.46 4.67 8.09
N PHE A 77 5.01 3.43 7.85
CA PHE A 77 4.33 2.64 8.88
C PHE A 77 5.24 2.33 10.08
N ILE A 78 6.49 1.96 9.85
CA ILE A 78 7.44 1.64 10.93
C ILE A 78 7.69 2.88 11.79
N VAL A 79 7.98 4.01 11.16
CA VAL A 79 8.21 5.27 11.88
C VAL A 79 6.96 5.67 12.66
N SER A 80 5.78 5.57 12.02
CA SER A 80 4.51 5.90 12.67
C SER A 80 4.19 5.01 13.87
N ALA A 81 4.47 3.71 13.78
CA ALA A 81 4.31 2.77 14.89
C ALA A 81 5.25 3.09 16.06
N ILE A 82 6.53 3.38 15.77
CA ILE A 82 7.53 3.70 16.80
C ILE A 82 7.19 5.02 17.52
N MET A 83 6.73 6.02 16.76
CA MET A 83 6.45 7.35 17.28
C MET A 83 5.02 7.53 17.80
N GLY A 84 4.15 6.53 17.63
CA GLY A 84 2.72 6.64 18.00
C GLY A 84 1.97 7.70 17.19
N LEU A 85 2.24 7.80 15.89
CA LEU A 85 1.59 8.81 15.04
C LEU A 85 0.14 8.40 14.73
N GLU A 86 -0.71 9.42 14.66
CA GLU A 86 -2.12 9.30 14.32
C GLU A 86 -2.43 9.94 12.96
N MET A 87 -3.46 9.42 12.30
CA MET A 87 -4.03 9.98 11.09
C MET A 87 -5.55 9.96 11.21
N MET A 88 -6.19 11.12 11.01
CA MET A 88 -7.64 11.28 11.20
C MET A 88 -8.08 10.86 12.62
N GLY A 89 -7.24 11.12 13.63
CA GLY A 89 -7.52 10.78 15.03
C GLY A 89 -7.43 9.29 15.37
N VAL A 90 -6.86 8.47 14.47
CA VAL A 90 -6.67 7.03 14.68
C VAL A 90 -5.19 6.66 14.52
N PRO A 91 -4.62 5.76 15.33
CA PRO A 91 -3.24 5.31 15.17
C PRO A 91 -2.95 4.77 13.76
N VAL A 92 -1.85 5.21 13.16
CA VAL A 92 -1.46 4.78 11.80
C VAL A 92 -1.08 3.30 11.74
N ALA A 93 -0.41 2.79 12.77
CA ALA A 93 0.06 1.40 12.86
C ALA A 93 0.14 0.93 14.32
N GLU A 94 -1.02 0.79 14.97
CA GLU A 94 -1.11 0.23 16.32
C GLU A 94 -0.65 -1.23 16.36
N PHE A 95 0.09 -1.66 17.39
CA PHE A 95 0.49 -3.06 17.51
C PHE A 95 -0.57 -3.87 18.29
N PRO A 96 -1.02 -5.05 17.83
CA PRO A 96 -0.46 -5.84 16.71
C PRO A 96 -1.14 -5.63 15.34
N SER A 97 -2.23 -4.86 15.26
CA SER A 97 -3.04 -4.71 14.04
C SER A 97 -2.26 -4.15 12.83
N GLY A 98 -1.29 -3.26 13.09
CA GLY A 98 -0.37 -2.64 12.14
C GLY A 98 0.58 -3.62 11.44
N LEU A 99 0.74 -4.85 11.94
CA LEU A 99 1.52 -5.87 11.24
C LEU A 99 0.93 -6.23 9.88
N LEU A 100 -0.40 -6.22 9.75
CA LEU A 100 -1.08 -6.54 8.50
C LEU A 100 -0.74 -5.54 7.39
N PRO A 101 -0.96 -4.22 7.55
CA PRO A 101 -0.56 -3.25 6.53
C PRO A 101 0.95 -3.29 6.28
N ILE A 102 1.80 -3.34 7.30
CA ILE A 102 3.25 -3.45 7.11
C ILE A 102 3.61 -4.63 6.19
N THR A 103 3.00 -5.79 6.41
CA THR A 103 3.23 -7.00 5.60
C THR A 103 2.75 -6.82 4.17
N LEU A 104 1.51 -6.35 3.98
CA LEU A 104 0.91 -6.19 2.66
C LEU A 104 1.68 -5.19 1.78
N TRP A 105 2.23 -4.14 2.38
CA TRP A 105 3.07 -3.16 1.69
C TRP A 105 4.50 -3.66 1.47
N SER A 106 5.03 -4.49 2.38
CA SER A 106 6.37 -5.07 2.24
C SER A 106 6.47 -6.08 1.11
N LEU A 107 5.41 -6.84 0.84
CA LEU A 107 5.44 -7.91 -0.18
C LEU A 107 5.72 -7.38 -1.61
N PRO A 108 5.00 -6.39 -2.15
CA PRO A 108 5.34 -5.79 -3.44
C PRO A 108 6.66 -5.01 -3.39
N ALA A 109 7.03 -4.43 -2.23
CA ALA A 109 8.33 -3.76 -2.09
C ALA A 109 9.51 -4.73 -2.24
N VAL A 110 9.49 -5.83 -1.49
CA VAL A 110 10.56 -6.85 -1.47
C VAL A 110 10.60 -7.62 -2.79
N THR A 111 9.45 -8.05 -3.31
CA THR A 111 9.43 -8.71 -4.62
C THR A 111 9.84 -7.77 -5.74
N GLY A 112 9.52 -6.47 -5.66
CA GLY A 112 10.05 -5.47 -6.56
C GLY A 112 11.58 -5.38 -6.50
N ILE A 113 12.19 -5.33 -5.30
CA ILE A 113 13.64 -5.28 -5.11
C ILE A 113 14.29 -6.53 -5.71
N MET A 114 13.74 -7.70 -5.43
CA MET A 114 14.26 -8.98 -5.93
C MET A 114 14.27 -9.08 -7.45
N ASN A 115 13.36 -8.37 -8.14
CA ASN A 115 13.23 -8.40 -9.60
C ASN A 115 13.67 -7.08 -10.26
N TRP A 116 14.22 -6.12 -9.49
CA TRP A 116 14.47 -4.74 -9.92
C TRP A 116 15.39 -4.65 -11.15
N ASN A 117 16.32 -5.60 -11.27
CA ASN A 117 17.26 -5.74 -12.39
C ASN A 117 17.30 -7.17 -12.94
N SER A 118 16.27 -7.98 -12.69
CA SER A 118 16.16 -9.31 -13.29
C SER A 118 15.64 -9.16 -14.72
N ASN A 119 16.37 -9.72 -15.68
CA ASN A 119 15.93 -9.82 -17.08
C ASN A 119 15.04 -11.04 -17.26
#